data_AF-A0A3D4YQH2-F1
#
_entry.id   AF-A0A3D4YQH2-F1
#
_cell.length_a   1.000
_cell.length_b   1.000
_cell.length_c   1.000
_cell.angle_alpha   90.00
_cell.angle_beta   90.00
_cell.angle_gamma   90.00
#
_symmetry.space_group_name_H-M   'P 1'
#
loop_
_entity.id
_entity.type
_entity.pdbx_description
1 polymer ?
#
loop_
_entity_poly.entity_id
_entity_poly.type
_entity_poly.pdbx_seq_one_letter_code
_entity_poly.pdbx_strand_id
1 'polypeptide(L)'
;MITLEHIYWLSGLMMAGVAIVNWRDRSNPRRLNNTAFWGIYAITFLAGSYLPDLANGSLVIAMVLVASIRGLGQGKQESATREEREASARRWGN
;
A
#
# COMPACT_ATOMS: atom_id res chain seq x y z
N MET A 1 3.45 5.97 27.81
CA MET A 1 4.66 6.19 26.97
C MET A 1 4.41 5.53 25.63
N ILE A 2 4.73 6.20 24.51
CA ILE A 2 4.57 5.62 23.17
C ILE A 2 5.79 4.74 22.89
N THR A 3 5.57 3.45 22.63
CA THR A 3 6.64 2.49 22.29
C THR A 3 6.73 2.29 20.78
N LEU A 4 7.81 1.66 20.32
CA LEU A 4 8.00 1.30 18.90
C LEU A 4 6.86 0.42 18.37
N GLU A 5 6.29 -0.45 19.21
CA GLU A 5 5.13 -1.30 18.88
C GLU A 5 3.91 -0.46 18.45
N HIS A 6 3.69 0.71 19.06
CA HIS A 6 2.60 1.59 18.65
C HIS A 6 2.81 2.15 17.25
N ILE A 7 4.07 2.44 16.89
CA ILE A 7 4.43 2.91 15.54
C ILE A 7 4.22 1.77 14.54
N TYR A 8 4.60 0.54 14.90
CA TYR A 8 4.36 -0.63 14.07
C TYR A 8 2.88 -0.87 13.82
N TRP A 9 2.03 -0.80 14.85
CA TRP A 9 0.58 -0.88 14.66
C TRP A 9 0.03 0.22 13.76
N LEU A 10 0.46 1.47 13.97
CA LEU A 10 0.02 2.59 13.14
C LEU A 10 0.42 2.40 11.67
N SER A 11 1.69 2.08 11.40
CA SER A 11 2.20 1.81 10.06
C SER A 11 1.50 0.62 9.42
N GLY A 12 1.31 -0.47 10.15
CA GLY A 12 0.62 -1.67 9.70
C GLY A 12 -0.84 -1.41 9.33
N LEU A 13 -1.58 -0.68 10.17
CA LEU A 13 -2.97 -0.29 9.88
C LEU A 13 -3.06 0.65 8.67
N MET A 14 -2.10 1.57 8.51
CA MET A 14 -2.04 2.44 7.34
C MET A 14 -1.84 1.62 6.05
N MET A 15 -0.89 0.69 6.04
CA MET A 15 -0.66 -0.21 4.89
C MET A 15 -1.87 -1.13 4.63
N ALA A 16 -2.52 -1.62 5.67
CA ALA A 16 -3.76 -2.41 5.54
C ALA A 16 -4.87 -1.58 4.88
N GLY A 17 -5.01 -0.30 5.27
CA GLY A 17 -5.90 0.65 4.61
C GLY A 17 -5.60 0.78 3.12
N VAL A 18 -4.34 0.94 2.74
CA VAL A 18 -3.91 0.99 1.32
C VAL A 18 -4.23 -0.32 0.59
N ALA A 19 -4.04 -1.48 1.23
CA ALA A 19 -4.38 -2.78 0.67
C ALA A 19 -5.89 -2.89 0.39
N ILE A 20 -6.73 -2.42 1.33
CA ILE A 20 -8.20 -2.38 1.18
C ILE A 20 -8.61 -1.43 0.06
N VAL A 21 -8.01 -0.25 -0.04
CA VAL A 21 -8.26 0.70 -1.16
C VAL A 21 -7.94 0.04 -2.50
N ASN A 22 -6.78 -0.60 -2.62
CA ASN A 22 -6.40 -1.31 -3.85
C ASN A 22 -7.34 -2.48 -4.16
N TRP A 23 -7.80 -3.21 -3.15
CA TRP A 23 -8.74 -4.33 -3.35
C TRP A 23 -10.08 -3.83 -3.92
N ARG A 24 -10.54 -2.69 -3.42
CA ARG A 24 -11.79 -2.05 -3.82
C ARG A 24 -11.69 -1.34 -5.17
N ASP A 25 -10.50 -0.93 -5.59
CA ASP A 25 -10.28 -0.28 -6.88
C ASP A 25 -10.48 -1.25 -8.05
N ARG A 26 -11.72 -1.32 -8.53
CA ARG A 26 -12.07 -2.19 -9.66
C ARG A 26 -11.49 -1.71 -10.99
N SER A 27 -11.06 -0.46 -11.08
CA SER A 27 -10.50 0.14 -12.30
C SER A 27 -9.07 -0.33 -12.58
N ASN A 28 -8.36 -0.81 -11.56
CA ASN A 28 -6.98 -1.25 -11.67
C ASN A 28 -6.89 -2.73 -12.11
N PRO A 29 -6.34 -3.03 -13.31
CA PRO A 29 -6.14 -4.40 -13.75
C PRO A 29 -5.10 -5.15 -12.89
N ARG A 30 -4.26 -4.43 -12.14
CA ARG A 30 -3.27 -4.97 -11.20
C ARG A 30 -3.75 -4.95 -9.74
N ARG A 31 -5.04 -4.69 -9.47
CA ARG A 31 -5.56 -4.55 -8.10
C ARG A 31 -5.16 -5.68 -7.16
N LEU A 32 -5.19 -6.93 -7.62
CA LEU A 32 -4.87 -8.10 -6.78
C LEU A 32 -3.38 -8.13 -6.40
N ASN A 33 -2.50 -7.81 -7.34
CA ASN A 33 -1.07 -7.69 -7.09
C ASN A 33 -0.77 -6.58 -6.10
N ASN A 34 -1.39 -5.41 -6.28
CA ASN A 34 -1.24 -4.31 -5.33
C ASN A 34 -1.77 -4.67 -3.95
N THR A 35 -2.96 -5.28 -3.84
CA THR A 35 -3.49 -5.72 -2.55
C THR A 35 -2.57 -6.73 -1.89
N ALA A 36 -2.04 -7.70 -2.63
CA ALA A 36 -1.10 -8.67 -2.10
C ALA A 36 0.16 -7.98 -1.56
N PHE A 37 0.76 -7.07 -2.34
CA PHE A 37 1.96 -6.33 -1.92
C PHE A 37 1.71 -5.51 -0.64
N TRP A 38 0.69 -4.65 -0.65
CA TRP A 38 0.37 -3.79 0.49
C TRP A 38 -0.14 -4.59 1.70
N GLY A 39 -0.83 -5.70 1.47
CA GLY A 39 -1.30 -6.61 2.51
C GLY A 39 -0.16 -7.34 3.20
N ILE A 40 0.80 -7.89 2.44
CA ILE A 40 2.01 -8.50 3.02
C ILE A 40 2.80 -7.43 3.79
N TYR A 41 2.93 -6.22 3.25
CA TYR A 41 3.64 -5.15 3.94
C TYR A 41 2.98 -4.75 5.27
N ALA A 42 1.64 -4.72 5.30
CA ALA A 42 0.89 -4.51 6.53
C ALA A 42 1.17 -5.60 7.57
N ILE A 43 1.22 -6.86 7.16
CA ILE A 43 1.53 -8.00 8.04
C ILE A 43 2.93 -7.87 8.62
N THR A 44 3.93 -7.46 7.83
CA THR A 44 5.31 -7.23 8.32
C THR A 44 5.34 -6.25 9.49
N PHE A 45 4.52 -5.21 9.48
CA PHE A 45 4.44 -4.28 10.60
C PHE A 45 3.56 -4.76 11.76
N LEU A 46 2.40 -5.36 11.47
CA LEU A 46 1.45 -5.77 12.52
C LEU A 46 1.92 -7.00 13.30
N ALA A 47 2.62 -7.92 12.63
CA ALA A 47 3.00 -9.20 13.19
C ALA A 47 4.51 -9.41 13.26
N GLY A 48 5.32 -8.57 12.59
CA GLY A 48 6.76 -8.84 12.42
C GLY A 48 7.54 -8.95 13.73
N SER A 49 7.17 -8.18 14.76
CA SER A 49 7.78 -8.27 16.10
C SER A 49 7.50 -9.59 16.81
N TYR A 50 6.47 -10.32 16.40
CA TYR A 50 6.07 -11.61 16.96
C TYR A 50 6.50 -12.81 16.10
N LEU A 51 7.06 -12.56 14.91
CA LEU A 51 7.44 -13.59 13.95
C LEU A 51 8.94 -13.94 14.07
N PRO A 52 9.33 -15.21 13.88
CA PRO A 52 10.74 -15.58 13.73
C PRO A 52 11.40 -14.91 12.52
N ASP A 53 12.72 -14.74 12.57
CA ASP A 53 13.50 -14.11 11.49
C ASP A 53 13.27 -14.74 10.11
N LEU A 54 13.16 -16.07 10.06
CA LEU A 54 12.88 -16.80 8.82
C LEU A 54 11.52 -16.42 8.23
N ALA A 55 10.50 -16.24 9.06
CA ALA A 55 9.16 -15.84 8.61
C ALA A 55 9.18 -14.38 8.12
N ASN A 56 9.84 -13.47 8.83
CA ASN A 56 10.03 -12.08 8.40
C ASN A 56 10.78 -11.99 7.06
N GLY A 57 11.89 -12.72 6.92
CA GLY A 57 12.63 -12.81 5.65
C GLY A 57 11.77 -13.35 4.51
N SER A 58 10.96 -14.36 4.78
CA SER A 58 10.04 -14.95 3.80
C SER A 58 8.96 -13.96 3.34
N LEU A 59 8.40 -13.14 4.24
CA LEU A 59 7.44 -12.08 3.89
C LEU A 59 8.08 -11.06 2.93
N VAL A 60 9.32 -10.64 3.22
CA VAL A 60 10.05 -9.69 2.36
C VAL A 60 10.33 -10.31 0.98
N ILE A 61 10.76 -11.57 0.92
CA ILE A 61 10.96 -12.28 -0.35
C ILE A 61 9.64 -12.37 -1.13
N ALA A 62 8.54 -12.73 -0.46
CA ALA A 62 7.22 -12.76 -1.08
C ALA A 62 6.80 -11.39 -1.64
N MET A 63 7.06 -10.29 -0.92
CA MET A 63 6.82 -8.94 -1.43
C MET A 63 7.62 -8.65 -2.70
N VAL A 64 8.90 -9.01 -2.74
CA VAL A 64 9.75 -8.82 -3.93
C VAL A 64 9.23 -9.63 -5.11
N LEU A 65 8.81 -10.87 -4.88
CA LEU A 65 8.21 -11.71 -5.92
C LEU A 65 6.90 -11.12 -6.45
N VAL A 66 6.01 -10.64 -5.57
CA VAL A 66 4.77 -9.97 -5.98
C VAL A 66 5.05 -8.70 -6.76
N ALA A 67 6.02 -7.89 -6.34
CA ALA A 67 6.41 -6.67 -7.03
C ALA A 67 7.06 -6.95 -8.40
N SER A 68 7.79 -8.07 -8.53
CA SER A 68 8.50 -8.45 -9.75
C SER A 68 7.58 -9.14 -10.76
N ILE A 69 6.68 -10.01 -10.30
CA ILE A 69 5.74 -10.74 -11.16
C ILE A 69 4.59 -9.79 -11.52
N ARG A 70 4.50 -9.37 -12.79
CA ARG A 70 3.46 -8.46 -13.35
C ARG A 70 3.53 -7.00 -12.89
N GLY A 71 4.39 -6.65 -11.94
CA GLY A 71 4.54 -5.28 -11.45
C GLY A 71 3.39 -4.82 -10.55
N LEU A 72 3.58 -3.65 -9.94
CA LEU A 72 2.52 -2.85 -9.33
C LEU A 72 1.94 -1.92 -10.40
N GLY A 73 0.64 -1.67 -10.34
CA GLY A 73 -0.06 -0.83 -11.34
C GLY A 73 -0.95 0.22 -10.70
N GLN A 74 -1.26 1.29 -11.42
CA GLN A 74 -2.24 2.28 -10.97
C GLN A 74 -3.59 1.98 -11.62
N GLY A 75 -4.68 2.25 -10.89
CA GLY A 75 -6.01 2.25 -11.47
C GLY A 75 -6.18 3.31 -12.54
N LYS A 76 -7.33 3.34 -13.19
CA LYS A 76 -7.77 4.56 -13.90
C LYS A 76 -8.13 5.61 -12.85
N GLN A 77 -7.15 6.09 -12.10
CA GLN A 77 -7.23 7.45 -11.61
C GLN A 77 -6.78 8.29 -12.79
N GLU A 78 -7.76 8.99 -13.35
CA GLU A 78 -7.57 10.16 -14.20
C GLU A 78 -6.29 10.84 -13.75
N SER A 79 -5.26 10.77 -14.61
CA SER A 79 -4.30 11.85 -14.66
C SER A 79 -5.16 13.09 -14.88
N ALA A 80 -5.58 13.74 -13.78
CA ALA A 80 -6.45 14.89 -13.83
C ALA A 80 -5.86 15.77 -14.93
N THR A 81 -6.68 16.09 -15.93
CA THR A 81 -6.20 16.86 -17.06
C THR A 81 -5.55 18.11 -16.50
N ARG A 82 -4.60 18.70 -17.23
CA ARG A 82 -3.94 19.91 -16.76
C ARG A 82 -4.97 20.98 -16.32
N GLU A 83 -6.10 21.04 -17.02
CA GLU A 83 -7.25 21.89 -16.72
C GLU A 83 -7.93 21.56 -15.39
N GLU A 84 -8.17 20.27 -15.07
CA GLU A 84 -8.73 19.85 -13.77
C GLU A 84 -7.78 20.16 -12.60
N ARG A 85 -6.47 20.02 -12.81
CA ARG A 85 -5.46 20.39 -11.81
C ARG A 85 -5.43 21.90 -11.58
N GLU A 86 -5.48 22.69 -12.65
CA GLU A 86 -5.52 24.16 -12.57
C GLU A 86 -6.83 24.66 -11.94
N ALA A 87 -7.97 24.03 -12.25
CA ALA A 87 -9.26 24.36 -11.63
C ALA A 87 -9.28 24.03 -10.13
N SER A 88 -8.70 22.89 -9.73
CA SER A 88 -8.51 22.55 -8.31
C SER A 88 -7.57 23.54 -7.61
N ALA A 89 -6.45 23.91 -8.22
CA ALA A 89 -5.51 24.88 -7.66
C ALA A 89 -6.20 26.23 -7.40
N ARG A 90 -6.93 26.75 -8.40
CA ARG A 90 -7.74 27.98 -8.26
C ARG A 90 -8.79 27.87 -7.16
N ARG A 91 -9.43 26.71 -7.01
CA ARG A 91 -10.45 26.48 -5.98
C ARG A 91 -9.87 26.52 -4.56
N TRP A 92 -8.61 26.13 -4.39
CA TRP A 92 -7.91 26.11 -3.09
C TRP A 92 -6.93 27.27 -2.89
N GLY A 93 -6.87 28.22 -3.82
CA GLY A 93 -6.07 29.44 -3.70
C GLY A 93 -4.56 29.28 -3.97
N ASN A 94 -4.17 28.24 -4.73
CA ASN A 94 -2.80 28.04 -5.23
C ASN A 94 -2.68 28.37 -6.72
#